data_AF-A0A080M4C9-F1
#
_entry.id   AF-A0A080M4C9-F1
#
_cell.length_a   1.000
_cell.length_b   1.000
_cell.length_c   1.000
_cell.angle_alpha   90.00
_cell.angle_beta   90.00
_cell.angle_gamma   90.00
#
_symmetry.space_group_name_H-M   'P 1'
#
loop_
_entity.id
_entity.type
_entity.pdbx_description
1 polymer ?
#
loop_
_entity_poly.entity_id
_entity_poly.type
_entity_poly.pdbx_seq_one_letter_code
_entity_poly.pdbx_strand_id
1 'polypeptide(L)'
;MAALPAVRAALLFRQRAFRRPPGLVADGRDMASVVFRDATTKVFLTASVEMRAMRRHKQLIEKGMAASIADLLLDLRERDERDSQRSVAPMQQSTDAHLLDTTNHTIETAVAQVLDWVSRGPKKG
;
A
#
# COMPACT_ATOMS: atom_id res chain seq x y z
N MET A 1 -8.21 0.10 11.77
CA MET A 1 -8.45 1.55 11.86
C MET A 1 -9.76 1.80 12.60
N ALA A 2 -9.83 2.88 13.38
CA ALA A 2 -10.80 3.11 14.46
C ALA A 2 -12.28 2.89 14.09
N ALA A 3 -13.01 2.20 14.96
CA ALA A 3 -14.42 1.84 14.80
C ALA A 3 -15.41 3.02 14.90
N LEU A 4 -14.94 4.21 15.31
CA LEU A 4 -15.77 5.39 15.56
C LEU A 4 -15.77 6.36 14.35
N PRO A 5 -16.94 6.72 13.79
CA PRO A 5 -17.06 7.62 12.65
C PRO A 5 -16.35 8.97 12.83
N ALA A 6 -16.41 9.55 14.03
CA ALA A 6 -15.75 10.82 14.35
C ALA A 6 -14.22 10.73 14.26
N VAL A 7 -13.63 9.63 14.74
CA VAL A 7 -12.18 9.39 14.65
C VAL A 7 -11.77 9.24 13.19
N ARG A 8 -12.56 8.51 12.40
CA ARG A 8 -12.31 8.36 10.97
C ARG A 8 -12.37 9.71 10.24
N ALA A 9 -13.34 10.56 10.55
CA ALA A 9 -13.48 11.88 9.93
C ALA A 9 -12.28 12.79 10.26
N ALA A 10 -11.85 12.81 11.52
CA ALA A 10 -10.67 13.57 11.95
C ALA A 10 -9.39 13.06 11.27
N LEU A 11 -9.20 11.74 11.18
CA LEU A 11 -8.07 11.15 10.48
C LEU A 11 -8.10 11.44 8.97
N LEU A 12 -9.28 11.39 8.34
CA LEU A 12 -9.44 11.68 6.92
C LEU A 12 -9.09 13.14 6.61
N PHE A 13 -9.56 14.08 7.44
CA PHE A 13 -9.21 15.49 7.32
C PHE A 13 -7.70 15.69 7.42
N ARG A 14 -7.06 15.11 8.44
CA ARG A 14 -5.61 15.19 8.63
C ARG A 14 -4.84 14.60 7.46
N GLN A 15 -5.28 13.46 6.92
CA GLN A 15 -4.66 12.82 5.77
C GLN A 15 -4.72 13.73 4.52
N ARG A 16 -5.89 14.30 4.22
CA ARG A 16 -6.06 15.21 3.09
C ARG A 16 -5.25 16.49 3.23
N ALA A 17 -5.05 16.98 4.44
CA ALA A 17 -4.25 18.17 4.73
C ALA A 17 -2.74 18.01 4.43
N PHE A 18 -2.24 16.77 4.26
CA PHE A 18 -0.88 16.52 3.80
C PHE A 18 -0.70 16.80 2.30
N ARG A 19 -1.78 16.86 1.51
CA ARG A 19 -1.70 17.20 0.09
C ARG A 19 -1.44 18.69 -0.07
N ARG A 20 -0.19 19.06 -0.29
CA ARG A 20 0.28 20.44 -0.46
C ARG A 20 1.15 20.55 -1.72
N PRO A 21 1.30 21.74 -2.31
CA PRO A 21 2.28 21.95 -3.39
C PRO A 21 3.70 21.55 -2.95
N PRO A 22 4.54 21.00 -3.85
CA PRO A 22 4.28 20.73 -5.27
C PRO A 22 3.50 19.43 -5.54
N GLY A 23 3.26 18.60 -4.53
CA GLY A 23 2.55 17.32 -4.68
C GLY A 23 2.65 16.44 -3.43
N LEU A 24 2.08 15.23 -3.50
CA LEU A 24 2.10 14.25 -2.41
C LEU A 24 2.20 12.84 -2.97
N VAL A 25 3.08 12.02 -2.39
CA VAL A 25 3.03 10.56 -2.50
C VAL A 25 2.41 10.03 -1.21
N ALA A 26 1.29 9.33 -1.32
CA ALA A 26 0.58 8.77 -0.17
C ALA A 26 0.61 7.24 -0.22
N ASP A 27 1.03 6.60 0.88
CA ASP A 27 1.03 5.15 1.07
C ASP A 27 -0.01 4.76 2.12
N GLY A 28 -0.75 3.69 1.85
CA GLY A 28 -1.79 3.16 2.75
C GLY A 28 -2.82 2.31 2.02
N ARG A 29 -3.76 1.76 2.80
CA ARG A 29 -4.74 0.76 2.31
C ARG A 29 -5.88 1.33 1.48
N ASP A 30 -6.32 2.54 1.81
CA ASP A 30 -7.50 3.18 1.22
C ASP A 30 -7.20 4.57 0.63
N MET A 31 -5.93 4.82 0.29
CA MET A 31 -5.50 6.11 -0.25
C MET A 31 -6.20 6.43 -1.56
N ALA A 32 -6.22 5.48 -2.50
CA ALA A 32 -6.82 5.68 -3.82
C ALA A 32 -8.36 5.54 -3.83
N SER A 33 -8.94 4.74 -2.91
CA SER A 33 -10.36 4.42 -2.90
C SER A 33 -11.20 5.34 -1.98
N VAL A 34 -10.59 5.94 -0.97
CA VAL A 34 -11.29 6.77 0.03
C VAL A 34 -10.66 8.16 0.19
N VAL A 35 -9.35 8.22 0.43
CA VAL A 35 -8.71 9.47 0.87
C VAL A 35 -8.54 10.44 -0.30
N PHE A 36 -7.92 9.99 -1.38
CA PHE A 36 -7.55 10.72 -2.60
C PHE A 36 -8.10 10.03 -3.84
N ARG A 37 -9.44 10.01 -3.96
CA ARG A 37 -10.14 9.43 -5.11
C ARG A 37 -9.80 10.13 -6.43
N ASP A 38 -9.39 11.39 -6.34
CA ASP A 38 -8.97 12.28 -7.42
C ASP A 38 -7.46 12.21 -7.72
N ALA A 39 -6.73 11.24 -7.14
CA ALA A 39 -5.30 11.09 -7.43
C ALA A 39 -5.03 10.81 -8.91
N THR A 40 -4.08 11.55 -9.49
CA THR A 40 -3.69 11.45 -10.91
C THR A 40 -3.08 10.10 -11.27
N THR A 41 -2.29 9.52 -10.36
CA THR A 41 -1.68 8.20 -10.54
C THR A 41 -1.97 7.36 -9.30
N LYS A 42 -2.56 6.20 -9.53
CA LYS A 42 -2.92 5.23 -8.48
C LYS A 42 -2.18 3.94 -8.74
N VAL A 43 -1.52 3.41 -7.72
CA VAL A 43 -0.76 2.17 -7.80
C VAL A 43 -1.25 1.23 -6.71
N PHE A 44 -1.63 0.02 -7.10
CA PHE A 44 -1.87 -1.09 -6.18
C PHE A 44 -0.63 -1.98 -6.18
N LEU A 45 0.21 -1.79 -5.16
CA LEU A 45 1.45 -2.54 -4.98
C LEU A 45 1.16 -3.88 -4.29
N THR A 46 1.58 -4.98 -4.92
CA THR A 46 1.44 -6.33 -4.35
C THR A 46 2.75 -7.11 -4.44
N ALA A 47 2.79 -8.23 -3.74
CA ALA A 47 3.78 -9.29 -3.85
C ALA A 47 3.26 -10.53 -3.14
N SER A 48 3.75 -11.71 -3.51
CA SER A 48 3.46 -12.94 -2.77
C SER A 48 3.78 -12.80 -1.29
N VAL A 49 2.99 -13.46 -0.45
CA VAL A 49 3.16 -13.38 1.01
C VAL A 49 4.49 -13.98 1.44
N GLU A 50 4.95 -15.01 0.74
CA GLU A 50 6.24 -15.65 0.90
C GLU A 50 7.37 -14.64 0.65
N MET A 51 7.31 -13.87 -0.45
CA MET A 51 8.33 -12.86 -0.75
C MET A 51 8.31 -11.70 0.25
N ARG A 52 7.12 -11.27 0.72
CA ARG A 52 7.01 -10.25 1.76
C ARG A 52 7.57 -10.72 3.09
N ALA A 53 7.28 -11.96 3.49
CA ALA A 53 7.82 -12.58 4.69
C ALA A 53 9.35 -12.67 4.62
N MET A 54 9.89 -13.12 3.48
CA MET A 54 11.34 -13.22 3.27
C MET A 54 12.04 -11.87 3.35
N ARG A 55 11.49 -10.83 2.69
CA ARG A 55 12.03 -9.46 2.75
C ARG A 55 12.00 -8.91 4.18
N ARG A 56 10.90 -9.13 4.90
CA ARG A 56 10.76 -8.69 6.29
C ARG A 56 11.73 -9.41 7.21
N HIS A 57 11.87 -10.73 7.05
CA HIS A 57 12.83 -11.54 7.80
C HIS A 57 14.25 -11.01 7.60
N LYS A 58 14.68 -10.83 6.34
CA LYS A 58 16.01 -10.26 6.02
C LYS A 58 16.24 -8.91 6.71
N GLN A 59 15.26 -8.00 6.64
CA GLN A 59 15.34 -6.69 7.31
C GLN A 59 15.48 -6.77 8.84
N LEU A 60 14.90 -7.79 9.48
CA LEU A 60 15.01 -7.98 10.93
C LEU A 60 16.37 -8.55 11.32
N ILE A 61 16.84 -9.55 10.58
CA ILE A 61 18.17 -10.15 10.78
C ILE A 61 19.28 -9.11 10.56
N GLU A 62 19.19 -8.28 9.52
CA GLU A 62 20.14 -7.17 9.28
C GLU A 62 20.17 -6.14 10.41
N LYS A 63 19.10 -6.04 11.20
CA LYS A 63 19.02 -5.18 12.39
C LYS A 63 19.44 -5.90 13.69
N GLY A 64 19.93 -7.13 13.59
CA GLY A 64 20.31 -7.95 14.76
C GLY A 64 19.12 -8.47 15.57
N MET A 65 17.91 -8.48 15.00
CA MET A 65 16.73 -9.02 15.64
C MET A 65 16.45 -10.44 15.14
N ALA A 66 16.34 -11.40 16.06
CA ALA A 66 15.86 -12.73 15.73
C ALA A 66 14.39 -12.67 15.28
N ALA A 67 14.07 -13.38 14.20
CA ALA A 67 12.71 -13.46 13.67
C ALA A 67 12.45 -14.85 13.08
N SER A 68 11.25 -15.40 13.30
CA SER A 68 10.81 -16.64 12.68
C SER A 68 10.14 -16.34 11.33
N ILE A 69 10.62 -16.96 10.25
CA ILE A 69 9.98 -16.82 8.93
C ILE A 69 8.55 -17.38 8.93
N ALA A 70 8.28 -18.44 9.69
CA ALA A 70 6.97 -19.05 9.79
C ALA A 70 5.96 -18.11 10.46
N ASP A 71 6.37 -17.46 11.55
CA ASP A 71 5.52 -16.52 12.29
C ASP A 71 5.22 -15.30 11.42
N LEU A 72 6.24 -14.76 10.74
CA LEU A 72 6.06 -13.64 9.81
C LEU A 72 5.10 -13.97 8.65
N LEU A 73 5.15 -15.20 8.13
CA LEU A 73 4.26 -15.64 7.07
C LEU A 73 2.81 -15.70 7.58
N LEU A 74 2.59 -16.27 8.76
CA LEU A 74 1.28 -16.37 9.39
C LEU A 74 0.70 -14.97 9.66
N ASP A 75 1.47 -14.10 10.31
CA ASP A 75 1.09 -12.73 10.63
C ASP A 75 0.69 -11.93 9.38
N LEU A 76 1.44 -12.10 8.29
CA LEU A 76 1.15 -11.42 7.03
C LEU A 76 -0.14 -11.95 6.39
N ARG A 77 -0.37 -13.27 6.37
CA ARG A 77 -1.61 -13.87 5.83
C ARG A 77 -2.83 -13.39 6.60
N GLU A 78 -2.81 -13.50 7.92
CA GLU A 78 -3.92 -13.05 8.76
C GLU A 78 -4.19 -11.55 8.60
N ARG A 79 -3.12 -10.75 8.46
CA ARG A 79 -3.25 -9.31 8.24
C ARG A 79 -3.87 -9.00 6.89
N ASP A 80 -3.49 -9.70 5.82
CA ASP A 80 -4.02 -9.48 4.48
C ASP A 80 -5.49 -9.91 4.38
N GLU A 81 -5.84 -11.05 4.97
CA GLU A 81 -7.23 -11.50 5.10
C GLU A 81 -8.07 -10.47 5.86
N ARG A 82 -7.58 -10.02 7.02
CA ARG A 82 -8.26 -9.00 7.81
C ARG A 82 -8.35 -7.66 7.09
N ASP A 83 -7.35 -7.26 6.32
CA ASP A 83 -7.35 -5.99 5.56
C ASP A 83 -8.31 -6.06 4.35
N SER A 84 -8.42 -7.21 3.68
CA SER A 84 -9.27 -7.41 2.50
C SER A 84 -10.75 -7.64 2.84
N GLN A 85 -11.06 -8.28 3.98
CA GLN A 85 -12.43 -8.58 4.41
C GLN A 85 -13.09 -7.46 5.22
N ARG A 86 -12.42 -6.33 5.43
CA ARG A 86 -12.99 -5.20 6.18
C ARG A 86 -14.25 -4.65 5.49
N SER A 87 -15.31 -4.50 6.25
CA SER A 87 -16.57 -3.90 5.78
C SER A 87 -16.42 -2.44 5.36
N VAL A 88 -15.45 -1.71 5.92
CA VAL A 88 -15.21 -0.30 5.61
C VAL A 88 -13.79 -0.10 5.09
N ALA A 89 -13.68 0.37 3.85
CA ALA A 89 -12.43 0.61 3.14
C ALA A 89 -11.49 -0.61 3.11
N PRO A 90 -11.97 -1.72 2.50
CA PRO A 90 -11.15 -2.90 2.31
C PRO A 90 -9.92 -2.60 1.44
N MET A 91 -8.83 -3.32 1.68
CA MET A 91 -7.66 -3.28 0.82
C MET A 91 -8.01 -3.95 -0.52
N GLN A 92 -8.29 -3.14 -1.53
CA GLN A 92 -8.70 -3.59 -2.86
C GLN A 92 -8.07 -2.71 -3.93
N GLN A 93 -7.78 -3.31 -5.08
CA GLN A 93 -7.35 -2.57 -6.26
C GLN A 93 -8.53 -1.74 -6.79
N SER A 94 -8.33 -0.43 -6.95
CA SER A 94 -9.29 0.41 -7.65
C SER A 94 -9.22 0.17 -9.16
N THR A 95 -10.33 0.31 -9.87
CA THR A 95 -10.43 0.02 -11.32
C THR A 95 -9.46 0.84 -12.17
N ASP A 96 -9.11 2.04 -11.71
CA ASP A 96 -8.17 2.94 -12.37
C ASP A 96 -6.73 2.88 -11.80
N ALA A 97 -6.47 1.95 -10.87
CA ALA A 97 -5.14 1.73 -10.32
C ALA A 97 -4.30 0.77 -11.17
N HIS A 98 -3.03 1.13 -11.37
CA HIS A 98 -2.04 0.23 -11.94
C HIS A 98 -1.68 -0.86 -10.93
N LEU A 99 -1.78 -2.13 -11.33
CA LEU A 99 -1.27 -3.25 -10.55
C LEU A 99 0.24 -3.33 -10.70
N LEU A 100 0.98 -3.27 -9.59
CA LEU A 100 2.42 -3.48 -9.56
C LEU A 100 2.73 -4.68 -8.68
N ASP A 101 2.89 -5.85 -9.31
CA ASP A 101 3.39 -7.04 -8.61
C ASP A 101 4.92 -6.97 -8.53
N THR A 102 5.44 -6.90 -7.31
CA THR A 102 6.87 -6.84 -7.04
C THR A 102 7.47 -8.15 -6.59
N THR A 103 6.75 -9.28 -6.68
CA THR A 103 7.21 -10.61 -6.23
C THR A 103 8.63 -10.90 -6.73
N ASN A 104 8.88 -10.69 -8.02
CA ASN A 104 10.17 -10.93 -8.67
C ASN A 104 10.91 -9.65 -9.09
N HIS A 105 10.52 -8.49 -8.55
CA HIS A 105 11.11 -7.20 -8.91
C HIS A 105 12.14 -6.74 -7.88
N THR A 106 13.19 -6.06 -8.35
CA THR A 106 14.05 -5.25 -7.49
C THR A 106 13.37 -3.92 -7.15
N ILE A 107 13.94 -3.20 -6.18
CA ILE A 107 13.42 -1.87 -5.79
C ILE A 107 13.53 -0.91 -6.98
N GLU A 108 14.65 -0.94 -7.69
CA GLU A 108 14.93 -0.06 -8.84
C GLU A 108 13.92 -0.28 -9.96
N THR A 109 13.63 -1.54 -10.30
CA THR A 109 12.62 -1.87 -11.31
C THR A 109 11.23 -1.40 -10.90
N ALA A 110 10.85 -1.58 -9.63
CA ALA A 110 9.57 -1.10 -9.12
C ALA A 110 9.47 0.43 -9.17
N VAL A 111 10.52 1.13 -8.77
CA VAL A 111 10.59 2.61 -8.81
C VAL A 111 10.51 3.12 -10.24
N ALA A 112 11.29 2.55 -11.16
CA ALA A 112 11.28 2.93 -12.57
C ALA A 112 9.87 2.78 -13.18
N GLN A 113 9.17 1.69 -12.86
CA GLN A 113 7.81 1.45 -13.33
C GLN A 113 6.82 2.50 -12.82
N VAL A 114 6.91 2.90 -11.55
CA VAL A 114 6.05 3.95 -10.98
C VAL A 114 6.35 5.31 -11.62
N LEU A 115 7.62 5.65 -11.83
CA LEU A 115 8.00 6.91 -12.47
C LEU A 115 7.53 6.98 -13.92
N ASP A 116 7.59 5.87 -14.67
CA ASP A 116 7.03 5.78 -16.01
C ASP A 116 5.53 6.10 -16.03
N TRP A 117 4.74 5.51 -15.12
CA TRP A 117 3.30 5.80 -15.03
C TRP A 117 2.99 7.25 -14.66
N VAL A 118 3.76 7.82 -13.72
CA VAL A 118 3.61 9.23 -13.35
C VAL A 118 3.91 10.15 -14.55
N SER A 119 4.91 9.82 -15.37
CA SER A 119 5.27 10.62 -16.54
C SER A 119 4.22 10.64 -17.65
N ARG A 120 3.41 9.58 -17.77
CA ARG A 120 2.40 9.41 -18.82
C ARG A 120 1.07 10.09 -18.50
N GLY A 121 0.86 10.53 -17.25
CA GLY A 121 -0.41 11.06 -16.79
C GLY A 121 -1.46 9.95 -16.53
N PRO A 122 -2.69 10.33 -16.17
CA PRO A 122 -3.71 9.38 -15.69
C PRO A 122 -4.10 8.37 -16.76
N LYS A 123 -4.25 7.10 -16.35
CA LYS A 123 -4.80 6.03 -17.19
C LYS A 123 -6.23 6.42 -17.59
N LYS A 124 -6.45 6.75 -18.87
CA LYS A 124 -7.81 6.94 -19.40
C LYS A 124 -8.50 5.58 -19.35
N GLY A 125 -9.56 5.48 -18.55
CA GLY A 125 -10.48 4.34 -18.55
C GLY A 125 -11.21 4.22 -19.88
#